data_AF-A0A7S0AKK4-F1
#
_entry.id   AF-A0A7S0AKK4-F1
#
_cell.length_a   1.000
_cell.length_b   1.000
_cell.length_c   1.000
_cell.angle_alpha   90.00
_cell.angle_beta   90.00
_cell.angle_gamma   90.00
#
_symmetry.space_group_name_H-M   'P 1'
#
loop_
_entity.id
_entity.type
_entity.pdbx_description
1 polymer ?
#
loop_
_entity_poly.entity_id
_entity_poly.type
_entity_poly.pdbx_seq_one_letter_code
_entity_poly.pdbx_strand_id
1 'polypeptide(L)'
;LNFKYRVNLREKGVSYLNKLGKFKDAHTLEVTDKKGRVSEITASRFIIAVGGRPTPLECEGGELAISSDDIFARENSPGKTLCVGASYISLECAGFLAGIGHDVTVAVRSILLRGFDREVADKIGSYMEDHGIKFRKEVVPSKLEKVEDDKIKVTFSNGETDIYDTVLVAIGR
;
A
#
# COMPACT_ATOMS: atom_id res chain seq x y z
N LEU A 1 0.76 18.66 0.99
CA LEU A 1 -0.49 19.42 1.25
C LEU A 1 -0.88 20.24 0.02
N ASN A 2 -2.11 20.06 -0.49
CA ASN A 2 -2.65 20.79 -1.65
C ASN A 2 -2.94 22.28 -1.32
N PHE A 3 -3.28 23.07 -2.33
CA PHE A 3 -3.51 24.52 -2.19
C PHE A 3 -4.66 24.84 -1.22
N LYS A 4 -5.83 24.22 -1.40
CA LYS A 4 -7.04 24.48 -0.61
C LYS A 4 -6.80 24.29 0.89
N TYR A 5 -6.12 23.21 1.29
CA TYR A 5 -5.80 22.99 2.71
C TYR A 5 -4.84 24.04 3.27
N ARG A 6 -3.85 24.50 2.49
CA ARG A 6 -2.93 25.56 2.96
C ARG A 6 -3.67 26.88 3.19
N VAL A 7 -4.64 27.22 2.33
CA VAL A 7 -5.49 28.40 2.50
C VAL A 7 -6.30 28.30 3.78
N ASN A 8 -6.99 27.18 3.99
CA ASN A 8 -7.81 26.98 5.20
C ASN A 8 -6.99 27.05 6.50
N LEU A 9 -5.76 26.53 6.51
CA LEU A 9 -4.87 26.63 7.68
C LEU A 9 -4.52 28.08 7.96
N ARG A 10 -4.14 28.83 6.93
CA ARG A 10 -3.79 30.25 7.05
C ARG A 10 -4.96 31.10 7.55
N GLU A 11 -6.16 30.89 7.01
CA GLU A 11 -7.38 31.59 7.45
C GLU A 11 -7.71 31.34 8.92
N LYS A 12 -7.34 30.17 9.44
CA LYS A 12 -7.48 29.80 10.85
C LYS A 12 -6.28 30.18 11.72
N GLY A 13 -5.31 30.94 11.18
CA GLY A 13 -4.09 31.34 11.91
C GLY A 13 -3.13 30.18 12.22
N VAL A 14 -3.24 29.05 11.51
CA VAL A 14 -2.39 27.88 11.72
C VAL A 14 -1.14 27.95 10.83
N SER A 15 0.03 28.00 11.47
CA SER A 15 1.32 27.95 10.78
C SER A 15 1.62 26.54 10.25
N TYR A 16 1.71 26.40 8.93
CA TYR A 16 2.12 25.16 8.29
C TYR A 16 3.63 25.14 8.02
N LEU A 17 4.34 24.20 8.63
CA LEU A 17 5.77 24.00 8.43
C LEU A 17 5.99 22.66 7.73
N ASN A 18 6.47 22.69 6.49
CA ASN A 18 6.77 21.50 5.72
C ASN A 18 8.16 20.95 6.07
N LYS A 19 8.27 20.33 7.24
CA LYS A 19 9.52 19.79 7.81
C LYS A 19 9.27 18.41 8.42
N LEU A 20 10.29 17.54 8.42
CA LEU A 20 10.27 16.26 9.12
C LEU A 20 10.67 16.49 10.58
N GLY A 21 9.83 16.06 11.53
CA GLY A 21 10.04 16.27 12.96
C GLY A 21 10.55 15.01 13.69
N LYS A 22 11.48 15.20 14.61
CA LYS A 22 11.98 14.20 15.56
C LYS A 22 12.05 14.82 16.95
N PHE A 23 11.48 14.16 17.95
CA PHE A 23 11.56 14.63 19.33
C PHE A 23 13.00 14.53 19.84
N LYS A 24 13.53 15.65 20.36
CA LYS A 24 14.77 15.67 21.16
C LYS A 24 14.48 15.38 22.62
N ASP A 25 13.38 15.93 23.11
CA ASP A 25 12.86 15.75 24.46
C ASP A 25 11.33 15.95 24.45
N ALA A 26 10.69 16.03 25.62
CA ALA A 26 9.24 16.16 25.75
C ALA A 26 8.65 17.48 25.20
N HIS A 27 9.47 18.53 25.07
CA HIS A 27 9.04 19.88 24.70
C HIS A 27 9.76 20.47 23.48
N THR A 28 10.74 19.76 22.94
CA THR A 28 11.58 20.21 21.82
C THR A 28 11.52 19.21 20.65
N LEU A 29 11.16 19.74 19.48
CA LEU A 29 11.14 19.02 18.22
C LEU A 29 12.27 19.54 17.32
N GLU A 30 13.20 18.66 16.96
CA GLU A 30 14.12 18.92 15.85
C GLU A 30 13.36 18.75 14.54
N VAL A 31 13.48 19.74 13.66
CA VAL A 31 12.77 19.75 12.38
C VAL A 31 13.73 20.01 11.23
N THR A 32 13.65 19.14 10.22
CA THR A 32 14.47 19.21 9.01
C THR A 32 13.62 19.63 7.81
N ASP A 33 14.02 20.70 7.12
CA ASP A 33 13.33 21.15 5.91
C ASP A 33 13.74 20.35 4.66
N LYS A 34 13.06 20.60 3.53
CA LYS A 34 13.36 19.93 2.25
C LYS A 34 14.80 20.15 1.73
N LYS A 35 15.50 21.18 2.21
CA LYS A 35 16.89 21.49 1.84
C LYS A 35 17.89 20.86 2.83
N GLY A 36 17.41 20.05 3.78
CA GLY A 36 18.24 19.44 4.82
C GLY A 36 18.61 20.39 5.96
N ARG A 37 18.04 21.60 6.02
CA ARG A 37 18.34 22.53 7.12
C ARG A 37 17.60 22.10 8.38
N VAL A 38 18.38 21.94 9.45
CA VAL A 38 17.89 21.55 10.77
C VAL A 38 17.62 22.80 11.60
N SER A 39 16.52 22.78 12.35
CA SER A 39 16.12 23.84 13.29
C SER A 39 15.29 23.22 14.40
N GLU A 40 14.99 23.99 15.44
CA GLU A 40 14.20 23.51 16.58
C GLU A 40 12.88 24.26 16.70
N ILE A 41 11.87 23.56 17.21
CA ILE A 41 10.57 24.10 17.56
C ILE A 41 10.23 23.62 18.96
N THR A 42 9.81 24.55 19.82
CA THR A 42 9.29 24.23 21.14
C THR A 42 7.78 24.47 21.20
N ALA A 43 7.09 23.68 22.02
CA ALA A 43 5.66 23.87 22.26
C ALA A 43 5.28 23.39 23.67
N SER A 44 4.23 24.00 24.24
CA SER A 44 3.68 23.55 25.52
C SER A 44 2.95 22.20 25.40
N ARG A 45 2.42 21.87 24.22
CA ARG A 45 1.69 20.63 23.94
C ARG A 45 1.99 20.15 22.53
N PHE A 46 2.09 18.83 22.38
CA PHE A 46 2.23 18.16 21.09
C PHE A 46 1.07 17.20 20.84
N ILE A 47 0.64 17.12 19.58
CA ILE A 47 -0.27 16.07 19.09
C ILE A 47 0.51 15.25 18.06
N ILE A 48 0.63 13.94 18.30
CA ILE A 48 1.30 13.02 17.38
C ILE A 48 0.24 12.45 16.44
N ALA A 49 0.29 12.88 15.17
CA ALA A 49 -0.67 12.48 14.13
C ALA A 49 0.06 12.05 12.84
N VAL A 50 1.05 11.15 12.97
CA VAL A 50 1.96 10.76 11.87
C VAL A 50 1.37 9.71 10.91
N GLY A 51 0.22 9.11 11.23
CA GLY A 51 -0.40 8.05 10.43
C GLY A 51 0.38 6.72 10.46
N GLY A 52 0.12 5.86 9.47
CA GLY A 52 0.78 4.56 9.28
C GLY A 52 1.41 4.41 7.89
N ARG A 53 2.26 3.39 7.71
CA ARG A 53 3.00 3.13 6.46
C ARG A 53 2.78 1.69 6.02
N PRO A 54 2.64 1.41 4.71
CA PRO A 54 2.46 0.04 4.23
C PRO A 54 3.51 -0.91 4.81
N THR A 55 3.08 -2.08 5.29
CA THR A 55 3.98 -3.14 5.72
C THR A 55 4.68 -3.73 4.49
N PRO A 56 6.04 -3.79 4.45
CA PRO A 56 6.77 -4.38 3.33
C PRO A 56 6.51 -5.88 3.24
N LEU A 57 6.71 -6.44 2.05
CA LEU A 57 6.62 -7.88 1.84
C LEU A 57 7.90 -8.56 2.33
N GLU A 58 7.80 -9.38 3.37
CA GLU A 58 8.94 -10.10 3.94
C GLU A 58 9.18 -11.42 3.20
N CYS A 59 9.84 -11.34 2.04
CA CYS A 59 10.36 -12.49 1.31
C CYS A 59 11.58 -12.09 0.47
N GLU A 60 12.30 -13.06 -0.10
CA GLU A 60 13.39 -12.76 -1.04
C GLU A 60 12.83 -11.98 -2.24
N GLY A 61 13.44 -10.84 -2.59
CA GLY A 61 12.96 -9.95 -3.63
C GLY A 61 11.69 -9.16 -3.29
N GLY A 62 11.23 -9.17 -2.04
CA GLY A 62 10.02 -8.47 -1.59
C GLY A 62 10.03 -6.96 -1.86
N GLU A 63 11.21 -6.35 -2.00
CA GLU A 63 11.43 -4.97 -2.39
C GLU A 63 10.99 -4.65 -3.83
N LEU A 64 10.76 -5.66 -4.67
CA LEU A 64 10.19 -5.51 -6.01
C LEU A 64 8.67 -5.24 -5.97
N ALA A 65 8.01 -5.52 -4.83
CA ALA A 65 6.61 -5.21 -4.65
C ALA A 65 6.40 -3.71 -4.34
N ILE A 66 5.31 -3.17 -4.86
CA ILE A 66 4.90 -1.78 -4.63
C ILE A 66 3.73 -1.72 -3.65
N SER A 67 3.52 -0.58 -3.00
CA SER A 67 2.35 -0.39 -2.13
C SER A 67 1.11 0.11 -2.90
N SER A 68 -0.02 0.17 -2.21
CA SER A 68 -1.23 0.85 -2.70
C SER A 68 -1.02 2.34 -2.98
N ASP A 69 -0.07 2.98 -2.32
CA ASP A 69 0.21 4.41 -2.53
C ASP A 69 0.96 4.60 -3.86
N ASP A 70 1.82 3.63 -4.22
CA ASP A 70 2.70 3.70 -5.38
C ASP A 70 1.96 3.42 -6.70
N ILE A 71 0.95 2.55 -6.70
CA ILE A 71 0.23 2.19 -7.94
C ILE A 71 -0.43 3.40 -8.61
N PHE A 72 -0.89 4.37 -7.82
CA PHE A 72 -1.48 5.62 -8.32
C PHE A 72 -0.45 6.64 -8.81
N ALA A 73 0.83 6.43 -8.48
CA ALA A 73 1.93 7.31 -8.88
C ALA A 73 2.73 6.78 -10.09
N ARG A 74 2.38 5.61 -10.61
CA ARG A 74 3.07 5.00 -11.76
C ARG A 74 2.79 5.79 -13.04
N GLU A 75 3.84 5.99 -13.83
CA GLU A 75 3.73 6.57 -15.18
C GLU A 75 3.19 5.57 -16.19
N ASN A 76 3.55 4.29 -16.01
CA ASN A 76 3.18 3.20 -16.92
C ASN A 76 2.05 2.35 -16.35
N SER A 77 1.25 1.78 -17.26
CA SER A 77 0.18 0.82 -16.95
C SER A 77 0.68 -0.30 -16.03
N PRO A 78 -0.09 -0.71 -15.01
CA PRO A 78 0.32 -1.77 -14.09
C PRO A 78 0.27 -3.17 -14.73
N GLY A 79 -0.41 -3.35 -15.86
CA GLY A 79 -0.48 -4.63 -16.57
C GLY A 79 -1.10 -5.76 -15.73
N LYS A 80 -0.69 -6.99 -15.99
CA LYS A 80 -1.08 -8.16 -15.19
C LYS A 80 -0.57 -7.98 -13.76
N THR A 81 -1.48 -7.91 -12.79
CA THR A 81 -1.17 -7.49 -11.42
C THR A 81 -1.48 -8.59 -10.40
N LEU A 82 -0.53 -8.85 -9.51
CA LEU A 82 -0.74 -9.63 -8.29
C LEU A 82 -1.01 -8.70 -7.11
N CYS A 83 -2.17 -8.81 -6.47
CA CYS A 83 -2.48 -8.16 -5.20
C CYS A 83 -2.20 -9.14 -4.04
N VAL A 84 -1.19 -8.84 -3.21
CA VAL A 84 -0.79 -9.66 -2.07
C VAL A 84 -1.52 -9.19 -0.82
N GLY A 85 -2.41 -10.02 -0.30
CA GLY A 85 -3.28 -9.70 0.83
C GLY A 85 -4.75 -9.78 0.44
N ALA A 86 -5.62 -9.99 1.44
CA ALA A 86 -7.04 -10.24 1.24
C ALA A 86 -7.94 -9.32 2.10
N SER A 87 -7.39 -8.18 2.52
CA SER A 87 -8.13 -7.14 3.24
C SER A 87 -8.68 -6.09 2.26
N TYR A 88 -9.42 -5.11 2.78
CA TYR A 88 -10.15 -4.11 2.00
C TYR A 88 -9.25 -3.39 0.97
N ILE A 89 -8.06 -2.91 1.34
CA ILE A 89 -7.15 -2.21 0.41
C ILE A 89 -6.82 -3.09 -0.81
N SER A 90 -6.49 -4.36 -0.57
CA SER A 90 -6.12 -5.30 -1.62
C SER A 90 -7.30 -5.58 -2.55
N LEU A 91 -8.50 -5.81 -1.99
CA LEU A 91 -9.70 -6.11 -2.77
C LEU A 91 -10.24 -4.90 -3.53
N GLU A 92 -10.17 -3.70 -2.95
CA GLU A 92 -10.50 -2.44 -3.63
C GLU A 92 -9.55 -2.21 -4.82
N CYS A 93 -8.24 -2.45 -4.60
CA CYS A 93 -7.24 -2.37 -5.65
C CYS A 93 -7.49 -3.38 -6.76
N ALA A 94 -7.74 -4.64 -6.40
CA ALA A 94 -8.06 -5.68 -7.35
C ALA A 94 -9.32 -5.36 -8.17
N GLY A 95 -10.35 -4.85 -7.49
CA GLY A 95 -11.62 -4.45 -8.10
C GLY A 95 -11.45 -3.35 -9.16
N PHE A 96 -10.76 -2.25 -8.84
CA PHE A 96 -10.60 -1.18 -9.82
C PHE A 96 -9.66 -1.60 -10.97
N LEU A 97 -8.60 -2.35 -10.69
CA LEU A 97 -7.66 -2.83 -11.72
C LEU A 97 -8.35 -3.76 -12.71
N ALA A 98 -9.18 -4.68 -12.22
CA ALA A 98 -10.00 -5.52 -13.08
C ALA A 98 -11.05 -4.68 -13.84
N GLY A 99 -11.67 -3.70 -13.18
CA GLY A 99 -12.65 -2.79 -13.79
C GLY A 99 -12.08 -1.94 -14.94
N ILE A 100 -10.78 -1.65 -14.94
CA ILE A 100 -10.08 -0.99 -16.06
C ILE A 100 -9.46 -1.97 -17.07
N GLY A 101 -9.72 -3.27 -16.93
CA GLY A 101 -9.40 -4.30 -17.93
C GLY A 101 -8.09 -5.06 -17.70
N HIS A 102 -7.47 -4.98 -16.51
CA HIS A 102 -6.26 -5.75 -16.22
C HIS A 102 -6.56 -7.19 -15.77
N ASP A 103 -5.63 -8.11 -16.06
CA ASP A 103 -5.64 -9.45 -15.47
C ASP A 103 -5.12 -9.37 -14.03
N VAL A 104 -6.02 -9.62 -13.08
CA VAL A 104 -5.75 -9.44 -11.65
C VAL A 104 -5.84 -10.77 -10.93
N THR A 105 -4.83 -11.06 -10.12
CA THR A 105 -4.84 -12.17 -9.17
C THR A 105 -4.68 -11.64 -7.75
N VAL A 106 -5.46 -12.17 -6.81
CA VAL A 106 -5.33 -11.88 -5.37
C VAL A 106 -4.72 -13.10 -4.68
N ALA A 107 -3.58 -12.93 -4.01
CA ALA A 107 -3.00 -13.96 -3.15
C ALA A 107 -3.60 -13.87 -1.73
N VAL A 108 -4.27 -14.93 -1.33
CA VAL A 108 -5.02 -15.04 -0.08
C VAL A 108 -4.33 -16.06 0.82
N ARG A 109 -3.75 -15.61 1.93
CA ARG A 109 -3.13 -16.50 2.91
C ARG A 109 -4.12 -17.46 3.59
N SER A 110 -5.37 -17.03 3.80
CA SER A 110 -6.38 -17.82 4.52
C SER A 110 -7.81 -17.47 4.12
N ILE A 111 -8.33 -16.31 4.56
CA ILE A 111 -9.71 -15.88 4.29
C ILE A 111 -9.75 -14.43 3.80
N LEU A 112 -10.81 -14.09 3.05
CA LEU A 112 -11.10 -12.72 2.63
C LEU A 112 -11.67 -11.88 3.78
N LEU A 113 -11.32 -10.60 3.82
CA LEU A 113 -11.87 -9.59 4.74
C LEU A 113 -11.91 -10.08 6.19
N ARG A 114 -10.78 -10.58 6.70
CA ARG A 114 -10.69 -11.07 8.09
C ARG A 114 -11.20 -10.00 9.07
N GLY A 115 -12.12 -10.39 9.95
CA GLY A 115 -12.77 -9.49 10.93
C GLY A 115 -14.15 -8.99 10.48
N PHE A 116 -14.55 -9.23 9.22
CA PHE A 116 -15.90 -8.91 8.74
C PHE A 116 -16.84 -10.12 8.88
N ASP A 117 -18.13 -9.89 8.71
CA ASP A 117 -19.13 -10.96 8.56
C ASP A 117 -18.72 -11.95 7.44
N ARG A 118 -18.91 -13.25 7.69
CA ARG A 118 -18.44 -14.31 6.78
C ARG A 118 -19.31 -14.44 5.54
N GLU A 119 -20.63 -14.37 5.69
CA GLU A 119 -21.55 -14.47 4.56
C GLU A 119 -21.35 -13.29 3.60
N VAL A 120 -21.15 -12.09 4.15
CA VAL A 120 -20.86 -10.90 3.35
C VAL A 120 -19.52 -11.02 2.64
N ALA A 121 -18.46 -11.46 3.34
CA ALA A 121 -17.14 -11.61 2.73
C ALA A 121 -17.13 -12.65 1.60
N ASP A 122 -17.86 -13.76 1.78
CA ASP A 122 -17.97 -14.81 0.77
C ASP A 122 -18.75 -14.32 -0.45
N LYS A 123 -19.85 -13.57 -0.26
CA LYS A 123 -20.60 -12.92 -1.36
C LYS A 123 -19.73 -11.94 -2.15
N ILE A 124 -18.90 -11.17 -1.47
CA ILE A 124 -17.94 -10.25 -2.13
C ILE A 124 -16.92 -11.07 -2.94
N GLY A 125 -16.36 -12.13 -2.35
CA GLY A 125 -15.42 -13.02 -3.03
C GLY A 125 -15.99 -13.62 -4.30
N SER A 126 -17.18 -14.22 -4.22
CA SER A 126 -17.87 -14.80 -5.37
C SER A 126 -18.18 -13.75 -6.44
N TYR A 127 -18.67 -12.57 -6.04
CA TYR A 127 -18.89 -11.47 -6.97
C TYR A 127 -17.61 -11.08 -7.71
N MET A 128 -16.48 -10.96 -7.00
CA MET A 128 -15.19 -10.62 -7.62
C MET A 128 -14.69 -11.72 -8.57
N GLU A 129 -14.85 -13.00 -8.19
CA GLU A 129 -14.55 -14.16 -9.04
C GLU A 129 -15.37 -14.12 -10.34
N ASP A 130 -16.67 -13.87 -10.25
CA ASP A 130 -17.58 -13.75 -11.39
C ASP A 130 -17.22 -12.59 -12.32
N HIS A 131 -16.54 -11.57 -11.80
CA HIS A 131 -16.07 -10.41 -12.56
C HIS A 131 -14.59 -10.52 -12.99
N GLY A 132 -14.05 -11.76 -13.02
CA GLY A 132 -12.76 -12.07 -13.64
C GLY A 132 -11.54 -11.93 -12.74
N ILE A 133 -11.73 -11.63 -11.45
CA ILE A 133 -10.62 -11.59 -10.49
C ILE A 133 -10.28 -13.02 -10.05
N LYS A 134 -9.01 -13.40 -10.20
CA LYS A 134 -8.53 -14.73 -9.81
C LYS A 134 -8.11 -14.72 -8.35
N PHE A 135 -8.52 -15.70 -7.56
CA PHE A 135 -8.04 -15.87 -6.20
C PHE A 135 -7.11 -17.07 -6.09
N ARG A 136 -5.89 -16.86 -5.62
CA ARG A 136 -5.00 -17.94 -5.16
C ARG A 136 -5.14 -18.07 -3.65
N LYS A 137 -5.87 -19.09 -3.23
CA LYS A 137 -6.20 -19.36 -1.83
C LYS A 137 -5.08 -20.17 -1.18
N GLU A 138 -4.88 -19.95 0.12
CA GLU A 138 -3.91 -20.63 0.97
C GLU A 138 -2.44 -20.49 0.52
N VAL A 139 -2.09 -19.35 -0.10
CA VAL A 139 -0.72 -19.08 -0.54
C VAL A 139 -0.22 -17.71 -0.09
N VAL A 140 1.10 -17.61 0.05
CA VAL A 140 1.83 -16.35 0.18
C VAL A 140 3.03 -16.35 -0.78
N PRO A 141 3.44 -15.20 -1.33
CA PRO A 141 4.70 -15.11 -2.05
C PRO A 141 5.88 -15.49 -1.14
N SER A 142 6.77 -16.35 -1.64
CA SER A 142 8.00 -16.78 -0.97
C SER A 142 9.26 -16.20 -1.63
N LYS A 143 9.19 -15.85 -2.91
CA LYS A 143 10.27 -15.23 -3.67
C LYS A 143 9.73 -14.41 -4.84
N LEU A 144 10.29 -13.22 -5.05
CA LEU A 144 10.08 -12.37 -6.23
C LEU A 144 11.40 -12.23 -6.99
N GLU A 145 11.36 -12.38 -8.31
CA GLU A 145 12.54 -12.28 -9.18
C GLU A 145 12.20 -11.44 -10.42
N LYS A 146 13.07 -10.50 -10.77
CA LYS A 146 12.97 -9.83 -12.08
C LYS A 146 13.31 -10.82 -13.19
N VAL A 147 12.50 -10.82 -14.24
CA VAL A 147 12.71 -11.60 -15.47
C VAL A 147 12.71 -10.67 -16.69
N GLU A 148 12.74 -11.25 -17.89
CA GLU A 148 12.70 -10.48 -19.15
C GLU A 148 11.50 -9.51 -19.21
N ASP A 149 11.66 -8.41 -19.95
CA ASP A 149 10.69 -7.32 -20.09
C ASP A 149 10.28 -6.61 -18.78
N ASP A 150 11.18 -6.54 -17.79
CA ASP A 150 10.92 -5.94 -16.47
C ASP A 150 9.77 -6.59 -15.68
N LYS A 151 9.35 -7.78 -16.06
CA LYS A 151 8.32 -8.55 -15.35
C LYS A 151 8.87 -9.18 -14.08
N ILE A 152 7.96 -9.55 -13.19
CA ILE A 152 8.27 -10.15 -11.89
C ILE A 152 7.72 -11.57 -11.88
N LYS A 153 8.62 -12.55 -11.77
CA LYS A 153 8.26 -13.93 -11.44
C LYS A 153 8.05 -14.04 -9.94
N VAL A 154 6.89 -14.55 -9.55
CA VAL A 154 6.51 -14.80 -8.17
C VAL A 154 6.49 -16.30 -7.94
N THR A 155 7.26 -16.75 -6.95
CA THR A 155 7.15 -18.10 -6.39
C THR A 155 6.28 -18.04 -5.14
N PHE A 156 5.34 -18.96 -5.03
CA PHE A 156 4.41 -19.04 -3.90
C PHE A 156 4.84 -20.11 -2.90
N SER A 157 4.28 -20.07 -1.70
CA SER A 157 4.58 -21.02 -0.61
C SER A 157 4.27 -22.48 -0.93
N ASN A 158 3.40 -22.74 -1.91
CA ASN A 158 3.08 -24.08 -2.41
C ASN A 158 4.03 -24.57 -3.52
N GLY A 159 5.03 -23.77 -3.91
CA GLY A 159 5.98 -24.09 -4.97
C GLY A 159 5.52 -23.72 -6.39
N GLU A 160 4.27 -23.29 -6.56
CA GLU A 160 3.80 -22.77 -7.85
C GLU A 160 4.46 -21.43 -8.18
N THR A 161 4.51 -21.11 -9.47
CA THR A 161 5.07 -19.84 -9.95
C THR A 161 4.17 -19.20 -10.99
N ASP A 162 4.19 -17.88 -11.07
CA ASP A 162 3.56 -17.12 -12.15
C ASP A 162 4.28 -15.79 -12.36
N ILE A 163 4.08 -15.17 -13.52
CA ILE A 163 4.72 -13.94 -13.94
C ILE A 163 3.68 -12.81 -13.97
N TYR A 164 4.06 -11.66 -13.42
CA TYR A 164 3.24 -10.46 -13.31
C TYR A 164 4.04 -9.24 -13.78
N ASP A 165 3.34 -8.25 -14.34
CA ASP A 165 3.94 -6.95 -14.66
C ASP A 165 4.08 -6.10 -13.37
N THR A 166 3.16 -6.29 -12.40
CA THR A 166 3.17 -5.58 -11.11
C THR A 166 2.81 -6.52 -9.96
N VAL A 167 3.54 -6.40 -8.84
CA VAL A 167 3.15 -7.00 -7.55
C VAL A 167 2.83 -5.89 -6.57
N LEU A 168 1.56 -5.80 -6.14
CA LEU A 168 1.08 -4.84 -5.15
C LEU A 168 0.96 -5.53 -3.79
N VAL A 169 1.64 -5.01 -2.77
CA VAL A 169 1.54 -5.50 -1.39
C VAL A 169 0.53 -4.67 -0.59
N ALA A 170 -0.46 -5.35 -0.02
CA ALA A 170 -1.53 -4.79 0.80
C ALA A 170 -1.85 -5.70 2.00
N ILE A 171 -0.81 -6.00 2.80
CA ILE A 171 -0.88 -6.93 3.94
C ILE A 171 -1.00 -6.25 5.31
N GLY A 172 -0.93 -4.92 5.38
CA GLY A 172 -0.96 -4.15 6.62
C GLY A 172 -0.43 -2.71 6.46
N ARG A 173 -0.62 -1.89 7.50
CA ARG A 173 -0.06 -0.54 7.64
C ARG A 173 0.37 -0.26 9.09
#